data_AF-A0AA89BG42-F1
#
_entry.id   AF-A0AA89BG42-F1
#
_cell.length_a   1.000
_cell.length_b   1.000
_cell.length_c   1.000
_cell.angle_alpha   90.00
_cell.angle_beta   90.00
_cell.angle_gamma   90.00
#
_symmetry.space_group_name_H-M   'P 1'
#
loop_
_entity.id
_entity.type
_entity.pdbx_description
1 polymer ?
#
loop_
_entity_poly.entity_id
_entity_poly.type
_entity_poly.pdbx_seq_one_letter_code
_entity_poly.pdbx_strand_id
1 'polypeptide(L)'
;MDKFSQGTQPALPRCLLYLKYGSCATPQDFEIYAPNATFEDPLMCAHGIKQIKSAFYSLSKVFSESKIVEYSIKENLISQGKKEVLIDNKQHYKLLGKGIDVISLIRLYVENGKVVRHEDWWDKKPLWNRETAKLPLVGRIVETTRRGSMLVTHALMRFGKDPS
;
A
#
# COMPACT_ATOMS: atom_id res chain seq x y z
N MET A 1 -20.31 14.01 -16.39
CA MET A 1 -19.93 13.20 -17.57
C MET A 1 -18.49 13.55 -17.86
N ASP A 2 -17.57 12.98 -17.08
CA ASP A 2 -16.18 13.43 -17.07
C ASP A 2 -15.36 12.56 -18.02
N LYS A 3 -14.92 13.19 -19.11
CA LYS A 3 -14.04 12.61 -20.12
C LYS A 3 -12.63 12.50 -19.55
N PHE A 4 -12.30 11.35 -18.94
CA PHE A 4 -10.91 10.97 -18.72
C PHE A 4 -10.36 10.33 -20.00
N SER A 5 -9.47 11.07 -20.66
CA SER A 5 -8.78 10.67 -21.88
C SER A 5 -8.06 9.32 -21.68
N GLN A 6 -8.42 8.33 -22.50
CA GLN A 6 -7.85 6.99 -22.52
C GLN A 6 -6.54 6.99 -23.30
N GLY A 7 -5.43 7.24 -22.61
CA GLY A 7 -4.19 6.55 -22.92
C GLY A 7 -4.27 5.16 -22.27
N THR A 8 -3.93 4.09 -22.98
CA THR A 8 -3.98 2.70 -22.51
C THR A 8 -3.05 2.52 -21.31
N GLN A 9 -3.57 2.82 -20.11
CA GLN A 9 -2.87 2.61 -18.85
C GLN A 9 -2.97 1.14 -18.46
N PRO A 10 -1.90 0.55 -17.91
CA PRO A 10 -1.93 -0.83 -17.43
C PRO A 10 -3.05 -1.01 -16.38
N ALA A 11 -3.78 -2.12 -16.45
CA ALA A 11 -4.92 -2.40 -15.58
C ALA A 11 -4.52 -2.50 -14.08
N LEU A 12 -3.30 -2.95 -13.80
CA LEU A 12 -2.80 -3.22 -12.45
C LEU A 12 -2.71 -1.97 -11.56
N PRO A 13 -2.04 -0.86 -11.95
CA PRO A 13 -1.90 0.33 -11.09
C PRO A 13 -3.23 1.05 -10.82
N ARG A 14 -4.14 1.05 -11.80
CA ARG A 14 -5.45 1.70 -11.67
C ARG A 14 -6.37 0.97 -10.69
N CYS A 15 -6.43 -0.37 -10.76
CA CYS A 15 -7.21 -1.18 -9.82
C CYS A 15 -6.65 -1.07 -8.39
N LEU A 16 -5.33 -1.04 -8.26
CA LEU A 16 -4.64 -0.89 -6.97
C LEU A 16 -5.02 0.38 -6.22
N LEU A 17 -4.93 1.51 -6.92
CA LEU A 17 -5.26 2.81 -6.36
C LEU A 17 -6.72 2.87 -5.94
N TYR A 18 -7.63 2.64 -6.89
CA TYR A 18 -9.05 2.91 -6.70
C TYR A 18 -9.69 2.01 -5.64
N LEU A 19 -9.29 0.73 -5.57
CA LEU A 19 -9.96 -0.25 -4.73
C LEU A 19 -9.36 -0.34 -3.32
N LYS A 20 -8.03 -0.28 -3.20
CA LYS A 20 -7.38 -0.45 -1.89
C LYS A 20 -7.31 0.82 -1.08
N TYR A 21 -6.90 1.91 -1.71
CA TYR A 21 -6.72 3.17 -1.03
C TYR A 21 -8.03 3.95 -0.90
N GLY A 22 -9.08 3.59 -1.66
CA GLY A 22 -10.44 4.10 -1.49
C GLY A 22 -11.22 3.51 -0.31
N SER A 23 -10.57 2.71 0.56
CA SER A 23 -11.23 2.00 1.68
C SER A 23 -12.38 1.07 1.25
N CYS A 24 -12.30 0.51 0.04
CA CYS A 24 -13.34 -0.36 -0.54
C CYS A 24 -12.77 -1.70 -1.04
N ALA A 25 -11.67 -2.16 -0.45
CA ALA A 25 -10.98 -3.36 -0.88
C ALA A 25 -11.85 -4.62 -0.73
N THR A 26 -11.82 -5.47 -1.75
CA THR A 26 -12.46 -6.79 -1.82
C THR A 26 -11.40 -7.90 -1.83
N PRO A 27 -11.76 -9.16 -1.53
CA PRO A 27 -10.81 -10.28 -1.55
C PRO A 27 -10.05 -10.45 -2.88
N GLN A 28 -10.72 -10.18 -4.00
CA GLN A 28 -10.19 -10.28 -5.36
C GLN A 28 -9.06 -9.27 -5.62
N ASP A 29 -9.10 -8.10 -4.96
CA ASP A 29 -8.09 -7.05 -5.13
C ASP A 29 -6.69 -7.49 -4.65
N PHE A 30 -6.63 -8.54 -3.83
CA PHE A 30 -5.37 -9.07 -3.31
C PHE A 30 -4.75 -10.13 -4.22
N GLU A 31 -5.44 -10.63 -5.25
CA GLU A 31 -4.93 -11.64 -6.18
C GLU A 31 -3.70 -11.17 -6.96
N ILE A 32 -3.49 -9.86 -7.06
CA ILE A 32 -2.31 -9.29 -7.70
C ILE A 32 -1.01 -9.54 -6.92
N TYR A 33 -1.09 -9.86 -5.62
CA TYR A 33 0.08 -10.09 -4.79
C TYR A 33 0.59 -11.52 -4.93
N ALA A 34 1.91 -11.68 -4.82
CA ALA A 34 2.50 -12.98 -4.56
C ALA A 34 2.11 -13.46 -3.14
N PRO A 35 2.02 -14.78 -2.88
CA PRO A 35 1.62 -15.31 -1.57
C PRO A 35 2.46 -14.80 -0.40
N ASN A 36 3.76 -14.59 -0.63
CA ASN A 36 4.76 -14.11 0.31
C ASN A 36 5.10 -12.61 0.13
N ALA A 37 4.27 -11.85 -0.57
CA ALA A 37 4.51 -10.44 -0.79
C ALA A 37 4.63 -9.66 0.52
N THR A 38 5.38 -8.56 0.50
CA THR A 38 5.47 -7.63 1.63
C THR A 38 4.75 -6.32 1.33
N PHE A 39 4.18 -5.72 2.37
CA PHE A 39 3.68 -4.35 2.36
C PHE A 39 4.30 -3.57 3.51
N GLU A 40 4.81 -2.37 3.24
CA GLU A 40 5.35 -1.49 4.27
C GLU A 40 4.86 -0.06 4.08
N ASP A 41 4.55 0.57 5.20
CA ASP A 41 4.33 2.02 5.31
C ASP A 41 5.04 2.53 6.59
N PRO A 42 4.91 3.82 6.98
CA PRO A 42 5.53 4.32 8.20
C PRO A 42 5.01 3.69 9.51
N LEU A 43 3.84 3.06 9.48
CA LEU A 43 3.14 2.52 10.64
C LEU A 43 3.21 1.00 10.76
N MET A 44 3.31 0.28 9.64
CA MET A 44 3.20 -1.17 9.58
C MET A 44 4.14 -1.82 8.57
N CYS A 45 4.49 -3.06 8.88
CA CYS A 45 5.29 -3.96 8.04
C CYS A 45 4.60 -5.32 8.01
N ALA A 46 3.97 -5.63 6.88
CA ALA A 46 3.12 -6.79 6.64
C ALA A 46 3.82 -7.80 5.74
N HIS A 47 3.83 -9.06 6.19
CA HIS A 47 4.41 -10.18 5.48
C HIS A 47 3.32 -11.19 5.11
N GLY A 48 3.22 -11.45 3.82
CA GLY A 48 2.24 -12.37 3.24
C GLY A 48 0.85 -11.76 3.09
N ILE A 49 0.07 -12.37 2.19
CA ILE A 49 -1.20 -11.80 1.72
C ILE A 49 -2.22 -11.58 2.85
N LYS A 50 -2.21 -12.39 3.91
CA LYS A 50 -3.16 -12.25 5.04
C LYS A 50 -2.91 -10.99 5.87
N GLN A 51 -1.65 -10.63 6.09
CA GLN A 51 -1.31 -9.39 6.80
C GLN A 51 -1.58 -8.18 5.91
N ILE A 52 -1.28 -8.27 4.61
CA ILE A 52 -1.62 -7.24 3.63
C ILE A 52 -3.13 -6.99 3.62
N LYS A 53 -3.96 -8.05 3.56
CA LYS A 53 -5.43 -7.93 3.70
C LYS A 53 -5.83 -7.16 4.95
N SER A 54 -5.22 -7.50 6.09
CA SER A 54 -5.51 -6.82 7.35
C SER A 54 -5.14 -5.34 7.34
N ALA A 55 -4.01 -4.98 6.73
CA ALA A 55 -3.60 -3.58 6.59
C ALA A 55 -4.68 -2.79 5.83
N PHE A 56 -5.09 -3.26 4.65
CA PHE A 56 -6.08 -2.54 3.82
C PHE A 56 -7.51 -2.61 4.38
N TYR A 57 -7.94 -3.72 4.96
CA TYR A 57 -9.26 -3.80 5.63
C TYR A 57 -9.36 -2.94 6.89
N SER A 58 -8.22 -2.58 7.50
CA SER A 58 -8.24 -1.65 8.63
C SER A 58 -8.58 -0.21 8.21
N LEU A 59 -8.26 0.19 6.97
CA LEU A 59 -8.50 1.56 6.48
C LEU A 59 -9.99 1.92 6.54
N SER A 60 -10.88 1.01 6.12
CA SER A 60 -12.32 1.23 6.16
C SER A 60 -12.93 1.28 7.56
N LYS A 61 -12.21 0.78 8.58
CA LYS A 61 -12.62 0.86 9.98
C LYS A 61 -12.13 2.12 10.69
N VAL A 62 -10.97 2.62 10.26
CA VAL A 62 -10.32 3.79 10.87
C VAL A 62 -10.84 5.07 10.22
N PHE A 63 -10.99 5.09 8.90
CA PHE A 63 -11.36 6.29 8.16
C PHE A 63 -12.83 6.22 7.71
N SER A 64 -13.60 7.24 8.09
CA SER A 64 -15.01 7.38 7.68
C SER A 64 -15.16 7.85 6.23
N GLU A 65 -14.09 8.38 5.64
CA GLU A 65 -14.02 8.80 4.25
C GLU A 65 -12.60 8.54 3.74
N SER A 66 -12.49 8.05 2.51
CA SER A 66 -11.23 7.96 1.77
C SER A 66 -11.48 8.34 0.32
N LYS A 67 -10.73 9.32 -0.19
CA LYS A 67 -10.88 9.82 -1.56
C LYS A 67 -9.54 10.16 -2.18
N ILE A 68 -9.25 9.48 -3.29
CA ILE A 68 -8.08 9.79 -4.11
C ILE A 68 -8.31 11.16 -4.74
N VAL A 69 -7.47 12.12 -4.39
CA VAL A 69 -7.54 13.49 -4.88
C VAL A 69 -6.79 13.60 -6.20
N GLU A 70 -5.58 13.06 -6.24
CA GLU A 70 -4.69 13.12 -7.40
C GLU A 70 -3.80 11.88 -7.43
N TYR A 71 -3.46 11.41 -8.63
CA TYR A 71 -2.42 10.41 -8.77
C TYR A 71 -1.72 10.51 -10.13
N SER A 72 -0.47 10.06 -10.17
CA SER A 72 0.28 9.83 -11.40
C SER A 72 1.01 8.49 -11.32
N ILE A 73 1.23 7.85 -12.46
CA ILE A 73 1.84 6.51 -12.53
C ILE A 73 3.03 6.57 -13.48
N LYS A 74 4.15 5.97 -13.06
CA LYS A 74 5.33 5.74 -13.89
C LYS A 74 5.75 4.28 -13.76
N GLU A 75 5.98 3.61 -14.89
CA GLU A 75 6.51 2.24 -14.90
C GLU A 75 7.96 2.24 -15.38
N ASN A 76 8.83 1.54 -14.65
CA ASN A 76 10.22 1.33 -15.01
C ASN A 76 10.47 -0.18 -15.18
N LEU A 77 10.96 -0.59 -16.35
CA LEU A 77 11.43 -1.95 -16.56
C LEU A 77 12.80 -2.12 -15.90
N ILE A 78 12.94 -3.11 -15.02
CA ILE A 78 14.22 -3.43 -14.37
C ILE A 78 14.94 -4.50 -15.21
N SER A 79 14.25 -5.59 -15.50
CA SER A 79 14.76 -6.72 -16.29
C SER A 79 13.60 -7.51 -16.87
N GLN A 80 13.88 -8.56 -17.66
CA GLN A 80 12.84 -9.46 -18.16
C GLN A 80 12.04 -10.04 -16.98
N GLY A 81 10.71 -9.85 -17.02
CA GLY A 81 9.80 -10.30 -15.96
C GLY A 81 9.79 -9.47 -14.67
N LYS A 82 10.65 -8.43 -14.53
CA LYS A 82 10.70 -7.56 -13.35
C LYS A 82 10.47 -6.11 -13.71
N LYS A 83 9.52 -5.48 -13.03
CA LYS A 83 9.24 -4.05 -13.19
C LYS A 83 8.99 -3.36 -11.85
N GLU A 84 9.33 -2.08 -11.80
CA GLU A 84 8.93 -1.17 -10.73
C GLU A 84 7.81 -0.27 -11.24
N VAL A 85 6.75 -0.15 -10.47
CA VAL A 85 5.69 0.84 -10.69
C VAL A 85 5.78 1.87 -9.58
N LEU A 86 5.96 3.12 -9.94
CA LEU A 86 5.94 4.27 -9.06
C LEU A 86 4.59 4.98 -9.22
N ILE A 87 3.95 5.29 -8.11
CA ILE A 87 2.66 5.93 -8.09
C ILE A 87 2.74 7.10 -7.11
N ASP A 88 2.77 8.32 -7.64
CA ASP A 88 2.53 9.50 -6.81
C ASP A 88 1.03 9.57 -6.52
N ASN A 89 0.67 9.67 -5.24
CA ASN A 89 -0.72 9.67 -4.80
C ASN A 89 -0.95 10.79 -3.78
N LYS A 90 -2.05 11.51 -3.94
CA LYS A 90 -2.63 12.37 -2.91
C LYS A 90 -3.96 11.78 -2.48
N GLN A 91 -4.05 11.44 -1.21
CA GLN A 91 -5.20 10.80 -0.61
C GLN A 91 -5.82 11.72 0.45
N HIS A 92 -7.14 11.87 0.42
CA HIS A 92 -7.88 12.54 1.49
C HIS A 92 -8.54 11.49 2.37
N TYR A 93 -8.24 11.52 3.66
CA TYR A 93 -8.89 10.68 4.66
C TYR A 93 -9.68 11.54 5.65
N LYS A 94 -10.76 10.99 6.20
CA LYS A 94 -11.46 11.60 7.34
C LYS A 94 -11.41 10.69 8.54
N LEU A 95 -10.80 11.17 9.62
CA LEU A 95 -10.67 10.50 10.91
C LEU A 95 -11.32 11.35 11.99
N LEU A 96 -12.30 10.80 12.72
CA LEU A 96 -12.99 11.49 13.82
C LEU A 96 -13.48 12.91 13.45
N GLY A 97 -14.03 13.05 12.23
CA GLY A 97 -14.53 14.33 11.71
C GLY A 97 -13.46 15.27 11.16
N LYS A 98 -12.16 14.98 11.34
CA LYS A 98 -11.05 15.77 10.80
C LYS A 98 -10.57 15.18 9.48
N GLY A 99 -10.52 16.03 8.45
CA GLY A 99 -9.90 15.70 7.17
C GLY A 99 -8.38 15.78 7.26
N ILE A 100 -7.69 14.82 6.65
CA ILE A 100 -6.23 14.73 6.59
C ILE A 100 -5.85 14.37 5.15
N ASP A 101 -4.99 15.19 4.56
CA ASP A 101 -4.38 14.88 3.27
C ASP A 101 -3.06 14.16 3.49
N VAL A 102 -2.89 13.00 2.85
CA VAL A 102 -1.64 12.23 2.83
C VAL A 102 -1.10 12.24 1.41
N ILE A 103 0.13 12.74 1.25
CA ILE A 103 0.88 12.68 0.00
C ILE A 103 1.82 11.49 0.10
N SER A 104 1.72 10.57 -0.85
CA SER A 104 2.46 9.31 -0.86
C SER A 104 3.21 9.11 -2.17
N LEU A 105 4.37 8.47 -2.08
CA LEU A 105 5.00 7.78 -3.19
C LEU A 105 4.86 6.28 -2.95
N ILE A 106 3.95 5.65 -3.68
CA ILE A 106 3.75 4.20 -3.63
C ILE A 106 4.69 3.54 -4.64
N ARG A 107 5.43 2.54 -4.19
CA ARG A 107 6.37 1.76 -5.01
C ARG A 107 5.94 0.30 -5.03
N LEU A 108 5.79 -0.25 -6.21
CA LEU A 108 5.42 -1.65 -6.41
C LEU A 108 6.51 -2.35 -7.21
N TYR A 109 7.06 -3.41 -6.62
CA TYR A 109 7.98 -4.31 -7.30
C TYR A 109 7.16 -5.50 -7.77
N VAL A 110 7.14 -5.69 -9.08
CA VAL A 110 6.36 -6.72 -9.75
C VAL A 110 7.33 -7.71 -10.37
N GLU A 111 7.16 -8.98 -10.03
CA GLU A 111 7.89 -10.10 -10.64
C GLU A 111 6.88 -11.07 -11.24
N ASN A 112 7.07 -11.43 -12.51
CA ASN A 112 6.21 -12.36 -13.25
C ASN A 112 4.71 -12.02 -13.16
N GLY A 113 4.39 -10.72 -13.19
CA GLY A 113 3.02 -10.21 -13.14
C GLY A 113 2.39 -10.16 -11.74
N LYS A 114 3.12 -10.54 -10.67
CA LYS A 114 2.66 -10.44 -9.29
C LYS A 114 3.45 -9.40 -8.51
N VAL A 115 2.79 -8.64 -7.65
CA VAL A 115 3.43 -7.71 -6.72
C VAL A 115 4.12 -8.53 -5.62
N VAL A 116 5.44 -8.40 -5.50
CA VAL A 116 6.25 -9.07 -4.47
C VAL A 116 6.63 -8.13 -3.33
N ARG A 117 6.74 -6.83 -3.59
CA ARG A 117 7.01 -5.80 -2.58
C ARG A 117 6.17 -4.55 -2.87
N HIS A 118 5.53 -4.02 -1.85
CA HIS A 118 4.71 -2.82 -1.90
C HIS A 118 5.16 -1.87 -0.78
N GLU A 119 5.64 -0.69 -1.14
CA GLU A 119 6.04 0.33 -0.18
C GLU A 119 5.16 1.57 -0.38
N ASP A 120 4.65 2.15 0.71
CA ASP A 120 3.93 3.42 0.72
C ASP A 120 4.75 4.45 1.50
N TRP A 121 5.39 5.37 0.77
CA TRP A 121 6.27 6.39 1.34
C TRP A 121 5.51 7.68 1.55
N TRP A 122 5.10 7.95 2.79
CA TRP A 122 4.43 9.20 3.14
C TRP A 122 5.39 10.39 3.04
N ASP A 123 4.89 11.53 2.58
CA ASP A 123 5.63 12.71 2.16
C ASP A 123 6.76 12.40 1.16
N LYS A 124 6.66 11.28 0.42
CA LYS A 124 7.72 10.76 -0.46
C LYS A 124 9.04 10.48 0.28
N LYS A 125 9.01 10.35 1.60
CA LYS A 125 10.19 10.07 2.42
C LYS A 125 10.44 8.56 2.46
N PRO A 126 11.67 8.09 2.24
CA PRO A 126 12.00 6.68 2.39
C PRO A 126 11.60 6.15 3.76
N LEU A 127 10.97 4.99 3.80
CA LEU A 127 10.71 4.27 5.04
C LEU A 127 12.03 4.03 5.75
N TRP A 128 12.11 4.27 7.05
CA TRP A 128 13.30 3.94 7.83
C TRP A 128 13.31 2.43 8.10
N ASN A 129 14.08 1.71 7.31
CA ASN A 129 14.30 0.27 7.43
C ASN A 129 15.79 -0.03 7.45
N ARG A 130 16.16 -1.32 7.49
CA ARG A 130 17.56 -1.75 7.48
C ARG A 130 18.37 -1.19 6.31
N GLU A 131 17.73 -0.96 5.16
CA GLU A 131 18.39 -0.55 3.90
C GLU A 131 18.52 0.98 3.76
N THR A 132 17.65 1.75 4.42
CA THR A 132 17.57 3.22 4.24
C THR A 132 18.05 4.02 5.46
N ALA A 133 18.08 3.41 6.65
CA ALA A 133 18.52 4.10 7.86
C ALA A 133 20.06 4.25 7.88
N LYS A 134 20.54 5.45 8.23
CA LYS A 134 21.98 5.75 8.34
C LYS A 134 22.69 4.91 9.43
N LEU A 135 21.93 4.36 10.38
CA LEU A 135 22.41 3.50 11.45
C LEU A 135 21.61 2.18 11.47
N PRO A 136 22.25 1.02 11.20
CA PRO A 136 21.56 -0.27 11.08
C PRO A 136 20.71 -0.68 12.30
N LEU A 137 21.16 -0.31 13.51
CA LEU A 137 20.44 -0.63 14.76
C LEU A 137 19.13 0.15 14.89
N VAL A 138 19.12 1.42 14.46
CA VAL A 138 17.90 2.25 14.47
C VAL A 138 16.88 1.71 13.47
N GLY A 139 17.33 1.36 12.26
CA GLY A 139 16.46 0.75 11.24
C GLY A 139 15.81 -0.55 11.73
N ARG A 140 16.54 -1.39 12.46
CA ARG A 140 16.01 -2.64 13.02
C ARG A 140 14.97 -2.42 14.12
N ILE A 141 15.17 -1.42 14.98
CA ILE A 141 14.18 -1.06 16.02
C ILE A 141 12.89 -0.57 15.37
N VAL A 142 12.98 0.34 14.40
CA VAL A 142 11.81 0.89 13.68
C VAL A 142 11.06 -0.22 12.94
N GLU A 143 11.76 -1.09 12.23
CA GLU A 143 11.13 -2.25 11.57
C GLU A 143 10.43 -3.17 12.57
N THR A 144 11.06 -3.47 13.71
CA THR A 144 10.47 -4.31 14.76
C THR A 144 9.17 -3.71 15.30
N THR A 145 9.13 -2.39 15.53
CA THR A 145 7.93 -1.67 15.97
C THR A 145 6.82 -1.75 14.91
N ARG A 146 7.14 -1.53 13.63
CA ARG A 146 6.16 -1.63 12.53
C ARG A 146 5.60 -3.04 12.36
N ARG A 147 6.43 -4.07 12.57
CA ARG A 147 5.97 -5.47 12.59
C ARG A 147 5.06 -5.76 13.78
N GLY A 148 5.38 -5.22 14.96
CA GLY A 148 4.53 -5.32 16.15
C GLY A 148 3.15 -4.68 15.93
N SER A 149 3.13 -3.46 15.39
CA SER A 149 1.90 -2.75 14.98
C SER A 149 1.06 -3.60 14.01
N MET A 150 1.69 -4.18 12.99
CA MET A 150 1.00 -5.06 12.05
C MET A 150 0.39 -6.29 12.72
N LEU A 151 1.07 -6.92 13.70
CA LEU A 151 0.51 -8.07 14.41
C LEU A 151 -0.76 -7.70 15.18
N VAL A 152 -0.78 -6.54 15.84
CA VAL A 152 -1.96 -6.02 16.53
C VAL A 152 -3.11 -5.79 15.54
N THR A 153 -2.85 -5.09 14.44
CA THR A 153 -3.83 -4.88 13.37
C THR A 153 -4.35 -6.19 12.80
N HIS A 154 -3.47 -7.17 12.57
CA HIS A 154 -3.84 -8.48 12.03
C HIS A 154 -4.82 -9.22 12.95
N ALA A 155 -4.57 -9.20 14.26
CA ALA A 155 -5.48 -9.79 15.25
C ALA A 155 -6.84 -9.08 15.26
N LEU A 156 -6.86 -7.73 15.30
CA LEU A 156 -8.09 -6.93 15.25
C LEU A 156 -8.88 -7.13 13.94
N MET A 157 -8.20 -7.44 12.84
CA MET A 157 -8.79 -7.78 11.54
C MET A 157 -9.02 -9.29 11.37
N ARG A 158 -9.14 -10.05 12.47
CA ARG A 158 -9.49 -11.47 12.46
C ARG A 158 -8.57 -12.28 11.53
N PHE A 159 -7.27 -12.00 11.59
CA PHE A 159 -6.24 -12.67 10.81
C PHE A 159 -6.41 -12.53 9.29
N GLY A 160 -6.92 -11.37 8.85
CA GLY A 160 -7.11 -11.07 7.42
C GLY A 160 -8.25 -11.86 6.79
N LYS A 161 -9.18 -12.35 7.62
CA LYS A 161 -10.42 -12.95 7.13
C LYS A 161 -11.21 -11.89 6.36
N ASP A 162 -11.71 -12.31 5.21
CA ASP A 162 -12.50 -11.44 4.35
C ASP A 162 -13.75 -10.93 5.11
N PRO A 163 -14.09 -9.64 4.98
CA PRO A 163 -15.31 -9.10 5.56
C PRO A 163 -16.53 -9.79 4.93
N SER A 164 -17.48 -10.18 5.77
CA SER A 164 -18.77 -10.78 5.41
C SER A 164 -19.80 -9.71 5.08
#